data_AF-A0A938MMR6-F1
#
_entry.id   AF-A0A938MMR6-F1
#
_cell.length_a   1.000
_cell.length_b   1.000
_cell.length_c   1.000
_cell.angle_alpha   90.00
_cell.angle_beta   90.00
_cell.angle_gamma   90.00
#
_symmetry.space_group_name_H-M   'P 1'
#
loop_
_entity.id
_entity.type
_entity.pdbx_description
1 polymer ?
#
loop_
_entity_poly.entity_id
_entity_poly.type
_entity_poly.pdbx_seq_one_letter_code
_entity_poly.pdbx_strand_id
1 'polypeptide(L)'
;FPSDFAFQLTRQELANLRSQFVTSSSYGGRRYLPWAFTEHGAIMAATVLNSPRAVQMSVFVVRAFLKMRAMLTDTRELARKLAALEKELKERLDVHEAAIVGILQRVMDVIAPRPLPEPERDKIGFHVREPGERYGIHRRRKLN
;
A
#
# COMPACT_ATOMS: atom_id res chain seq x y z
N PHE A 1 11.60 -39.28 -2.37
CA PHE A 1 11.28 -37.92 -2.88
C PHE A 1 10.07 -37.42 -2.12
N PRO A 2 10.01 -36.14 -1.73
CA PRO A 2 8.82 -35.58 -1.11
C PRO A 2 7.62 -35.71 -2.06
N SER A 3 6.41 -35.88 -1.52
CA SER A 3 5.19 -36.17 -2.30
C SER A 3 4.87 -35.13 -3.37
N ASP A 4 5.29 -33.88 -3.17
CA ASP A 4 4.87 -32.74 -3.98
C ASP A 4 5.72 -32.57 -5.26
N PHE A 5 6.74 -33.42 -5.42
CA PHE A 5 7.70 -33.36 -6.54
C PHE A 5 7.38 -34.33 -7.66
N ALA A 6 6.40 -35.20 -7.46
CA ALA A 6 5.97 -36.15 -8.47
C ALA A 6 4.47 -36.40 -8.35
N PHE A 7 3.85 -36.74 -9.47
CA PHE A 7 2.45 -37.13 -9.54
C PHE A 7 2.30 -38.37 -10.40
N GLN A 8 1.23 -39.13 -10.18
CA GLN A 8 0.94 -40.32 -10.97
C GLN A 8 0.14 -39.92 -12.20
N LEU A 9 0.59 -40.38 -13.37
CA LEU A 9 -0.10 -40.10 -14.63
C LEU A 9 -1.45 -40.79 -14.69
N THR A 10 -2.43 -40.15 -15.34
CA THR A 10 -3.72 -40.76 -15.62
C THR A 10 -3.63 -41.83 -16.70
N ARG A 11 -4.65 -42.69 -16.80
CA ARG A 11 -4.72 -43.70 -17.87
C ARG A 11 -4.74 -43.07 -19.27
N GLN A 12 -5.35 -41.90 -19.43
CA GLN A 12 -5.43 -41.19 -20.70
C GLN A 12 -4.07 -40.62 -21.11
N GLU A 13 -3.36 -39.95 -20.19
CA GLU A 13 -2.01 -39.44 -20.44
C GLU A 13 -1.03 -40.57 -20.78
N LEU A 14 -1.15 -41.70 -20.07
CA LEU A 14 -0.35 -42.88 -20.36
C LEU A 14 -0.62 -43.44 -21.77
N ALA A 15 -1.88 -43.45 -22.22
CA ALA A 15 -2.21 -43.92 -23.56
C ALA A 15 -1.55 -43.05 -24.65
N ASN A 16 -1.49 -41.74 -24.44
CA ASN A 16 -0.83 -40.80 -25.36
C ASN A 16 0.70 -40.96 -25.38
N LEU A 17 1.30 -41.37 -24.26
CA LEU A 17 2.74 -41.61 -24.15
C LEU A 17 3.18 -42.97 -24.70
N ARG A 18 2.25 -43.88 -25.01
CA ARG A 18 2.58 -45.21 -25.53
C ARG A 18 2.79 -45.18 -27.03
N SER A 19 3.97 -45.66 -27.45
CA SER A 19 4.22 -45.94 -28.86
C SER A 19 3.28 -47.04 -29.37
N GLN A 20 2.58 -46.76 -30.47
CA GLN A 20 1.63 -47.67 -31.11
C GLN A 20 2.32 -48.94 -31.67
N PHE A 21 3.60 -48.83 -32.05
CA PHE A 21 4.32 -49.91 -32.74
C PHE A 21 5.36 -50.61 -31.88
N VAL A 22 5.83 -49.99 -30.80
CA VAL A 22 6.98 -50.48 -30.02
C VAL A 22 6.55 -51.12 -28.69
N THR A 23 5.32 -50.90 -28.23
CA THR A 23 4.86 -51.47 -26.95
C THR A 23 4.13 -52.80 -27.10
N SER A 24 4.40 -53.74 -26.19
CA SER A 24 3.77 -55.07 -26.16
C SER A 24 2.24 -54.97 -26.12
N SER A 25 1.57 -55.83 -26.89
CA SER A 25 0.13 -55.69 -27.22
C SER A 25 -0.85 -56.02 -26.10
N SER A 26 -0.46 -56.65 -24.99
CA SER A 26 -1.29 -56.76 -23.76
C SER A 26 -0.58 -57.57 -22.66
N TYR A 27 0.17 -58.61 -23.06
CA TYR A 27 0.68 -59.67 -22.18
C TYR A 27 1.81 -59.28 -21.21
N GLY A 28 2.25 -58.01 -21.20
CA GLY A 28 3.37 -57.53 -20.37
C GLY A 28 3.27 -56.05 -19.97
N GLY A 29 2.08 -55.46 -20.03
CA GLY A 29 1.89 -54.04 -19.72
C GLY A 29 2.22 -53.69 -18.26
N ARG A 30 2.62 -52.42 -18.03
CA ARG A 30 2.80 -51.87 -16.67
C ARG A 30 1.53 -52.05 -15.84
N ARG A 31 1.62 -52.77 -14.71
CA ARG A 31 0.49 -52.97 -13.76
C ARG A 31 0.09 -51.70 -13.00
N TYR A 32 1.04 -50.77 -12.82
CA TYR A 32 0.83 -49.51 -12.12
C TYR A 32 1.09 -48.33 -13.05
N LEU A 33 0.32 -47.26 -12.85
CA LEU A 33 0.50 -46.01 -13.57
C LEU A 33 1.87 -45.41 -13.19
N PRO A 34 2.65 -44.94 -14.18
CA PRO A 34 3.95 -44.36 -13.91
C PRO A 34 3.84 -43.03 -13.17
N TRP A 35 4.86 -42.75 -12.37
CA TRP A 35 5.07 -41.45 -11.75
C TRP A 35 5.85 -40.55 -12.70
N ALA A 36 5.44 -39.29 -12.78
CA ALA A 36 6.12 -38.22 -13.49
C ALA A 36 6.53 -37.13 -12.50
N PHE A 37 7.65 -36.44 -12.77
CA PHE A 37 8.10 -35.33 -11.95
C PHE A 37 7.31 -34.06 -12.26
N THR A 38 7.06 -33.24 -11.24
CA THR A 38 6.60 -31.85 -11.41
C THR A 38 7.75 -30.96 -11.89
N GLU A 39 7.52 -29.68 -12.22
CA GLU A 39 8.63 -28.81 -12.68
C GLU A 39 9.75 -28.73 -11.63
N HIS A 40 9.37 -28.57 -10.36
CA HIS A 40 10.29 -28.56 -9.23
C HIS A 40 10.96 -29.93 -9.04
N GLY A 41 10.24 -31.02 -9.28
CA GLY A 41 10.77 -32.40 -9.31
C GLY A 41 11.86 -32.61 -10.35
N ALA A 42 11.63 -32.11 -11.57
CA ALA A 42 12.59 -32.19 -12.65
C ALA A 42 13.86 -31.38 -12.34
N ILE A 43 13.72 -30.21 -11.72
CA ILE A 43 14.85 -29.39 -11.26
C ILE A 43 15.67 -30.15 -10.21
N MET A 44 15.03 -30.76 -9.20
CA MET A 44 15.73 -31.56 -8.19
C MET A 44 16.37 -32.83 -8.75
N ALA A 45 15.77 -33.46 -9.76
CA ALA A 45 16.41 -34.59 -10.44
C ALA A 45 17.66 -34.12 -11.20
N ALA A 46 17.61 -32.95 -11.85
CA ALA A 46 18.74 -32.41 -12.60
C ALA A 46 19.95 -32.06 -11.73
N THR A 47 19.79 -31.81 -10.42
CA THR A 47 20.93 -31.56 -9.52
C THR A 47 21.68 -32.84 -9.13
N VAL A 48 21.02 -33.99 -9.16
CA VAL A 48 21.61 -35.29 -8.80
C VAL A 48 22.21 -36.01 -10.02
N LEU A 49 21.72 -35.68 -11.23
CA LEU A 49 22.17 -36.32 -12.47
C LEU A 49 23.45 -35.68 -13.01
N ASN A 50 24.49 -36.48 -13.26
CA ASN A 50 25.78 -36.02 -13.82
C ASN A 50 25.81 -35.97 -15.36
N SER A 51 24.66 -35.74 -16.01
CA SER A 51 24.60 -35.69 -17.48
C SER A 51 24.87 -34.27 -17.99
N PRO A 52 25.48 -34.09 -19.18
CA PRO A 52 25.71 -32.75 -19.76
C PRO A 52 24.43 -31.90 -19.86
N ARG A 53 23.30 -32.54 -20.18
CA ARG A 53 21.98 -31.89 -20.26
C ARG A 53 21.48 -31.43 -18.88
N ALA A 54 21.69 -32.24 -17.84
CA ALA A 54 21.31 -31.89 -16.47
C ALA A 54 22.13 -30.72 -15.93
N VAL A 55 23.45 -30.69 -16.21
CA VAL A 55 24.33 -29.57 -15.86
C VAL A 55 23.89 -28.26 -16.55
N GLN A 56 23.54 -28.31 -17.84
CA GLN A 56 23.02 -27.12 -18.53
C GLN A 56 21.72 -26.61 -17.90
N MET A 57 20.84 -27.53 -17.50
CA MET A 57 19.55 -27.17 -16.90
C MET A 57 19.73 -26.54 -15.52
N SER A 58 20.62 -27.08 -14.68
CA SER A 58 20.90 -26.49 -13.36
C SER A 58 21.48 -25.08 -13.48
N VAL A 59 22.41 -24.85 -14.41
CA VAL A 59 22.96 -23.51 -14.70
C VAL A 59 21.87 -22.54 -15.18
N PHE A 60 20.97 -23.01 -16.06
CA PHE A 60 19.85 -22.20 -16.54
C PHE A 60 18.94 -21.75 -15.39
N VAL A 61 18.56 -22.67 -14.51
CA VAL A 61 17.73 -22.39 -13.33
C VAL A 61 18.40 -21.37 -12.40
N VAL A 62 19.69 -21.54 -12.10
CA VAL A 62 20.44 -20.59 -11.26
C VAL A 62 20.48 -19.19 -11.89
N ARG A 63 20.73 -19.09 -13.21
CA ARG A 63 20.73 -17.80 -13.91
C ARG A 63 19.36 -17.11 -13.89
N ALA A 64 18.29 -17.87 -14.07
CA ALA A 64 16.93 -17.34 -13.95
C ALA A 64 16.68 -16.77 -12.53
N PHE A 65 17.12 -17.49 -11.50
CA PHE A 65 16.97 -17.06 -10.11
C PHE A 65 17.75 -15.77 -9.79
N LEU A 66 18.99 -15.64 -10.30
CA LEU A 66 19.78 -14.43 -10.16
C LEU A 66 19.12 -13.22 -10.85
N LYS A 67 18.56 -13.42 -12.05
CA LYS A 67 17.82 -12.36 -12.77
C LYS A 67 16.57 -11.92 -12.01
N MET A 68 15.77 -12.87 -11.52
CA MET A 68 14.59 -12.55 -10.71
C MET A 68 14.95 -11.78 -9.44
N ARG A 69 16.04 -12.18 -8.76
CA ARG A 69 16.52 -11.47 -7.57
C ARG A 69 16.97 -10.04 -7.89
N ALA A 70 17.66 -9.83 -9.02
CA ALA A 70 18.05 -8.49 -9.47
C ALA A 70 16.80 -7.62 -9.72
N MET A 71 15.82 -8.12 -10.48
CA MET A 71 14.56 -7.41 -10.75
C MET A 71 13.78 -7.05 -9.46
N LEU A 72 13.74 -7.95 -8.48
CA LEU A 72 13.11 -7.69 -7.18
C LEU A 72 13.88 -6.65 -6.34
N THR A 73 15.19 -6.54 -6.55
CA THR A 73 16.02 -5.54 -5.85
C THR A 73 15.85 -4.17 -6.50
N ASP A 74 15.85 -4.11 -7.83
CA ASP A 74 15.64 -2.89 -8.61
C ASP A 74 14.28 -2.25 -8.30
N THR A 75 13.22 -3.04 -8.18
CA THR A 75 11.88 -2.54 -7.81
C THR A 75 11.84 -1.93 -6.41
N ARG A 76 12.57 -2.52 -5.44
CA ARG A 76 12.65 -1.97 -4.08
C ARG A 76 13.42 -0.65 -4.02
N GLU A 77 14.52 -0.53 -4.77
CA GLU A 77 15.25 0.73 -4.86
C GLU A 77 14.43 1.81 -5.58
N LEU A 78 13.72 1.44 -6.64
CA LEU A 78 12.84 2.35 -7.38
C LEU A 78 11.67 2.84 -6.51
N ALA A 79 11.03 1.95 -5.74
CA ALA A 79 9.99 2.30 -4.79
C ALA A 79 10.50 3.26 -3.69
N ARG A 80 11.73 3.06 -3.20
CA ARG A 80 12.37 3.98 -2.24
C ARG A 80 12.62 5.37 -2.83
N LYS A 81 13.12 5.44 -4.08
CA LYS A 81 13.35 6.72 -4.78
C LYS A 81 12.03 7.46 -5.03
N LEU A 82 10.97 6.75 -5.41
CA LEU A 82 9.63 7.33 -5.58
C LEU A 82 9.10 7.89 -4.25
N ALA A 83 9.17 7.14 -3.16
CA ALA A 83 8.73 7.62 -1.85
C ALA A 83 9.51 8.86 -1.36
N ALA A 84 10.82 8.94 -1.68
CA ALA A 84 11.62 10.13 -1.36
C ALA A 84 11.18 11.35 -2.20
N LEU A 85 10.93 11.17 -3.49
CA LEU A 85 10.44 12.23 -4.38
C LEU A 85 9.03 12.70 -3.98
N GLU A 86 8.12 11.79 -3.64
CA GLU A 86 6.78 12.13 -3.15
C GLU A 86 6.84 12.99 -1.88
N LYS A 87 7.74 12.64 -0.95
CA LYS A 87 7.95 13.42 0.27
C LYS A 87 8.46 14.82 -0.02
N GLU A 88 9.48 14.96 -0.88
CA GLU A 88 10.03 16.26 -1.26
C GLU A 88 8.97 17.15 -1.96
N LEU A 89 8.18 16.56 -2.86
CA LEU A 89 7.11 17.30 -3.55
C LEU A 89 6.06 17.81 -2.56
N LYS A 90 5.64 16.97 -1.61
CA LYS A 90 4.64 17.31 -0.60
C LYS A 90 5.12 18.47 0.28
N GLU A 91 6.35 18.41 0.76
CA GLU A 91 6.96 19.50 1.55
C GLU A 91 6.98 20.83 0.78
N ARG A 92 7.32 20.81 -0.51
CA ARG A 92 7.29 22.00 -1.36
C ARG A 92 5.87 22.54 -1.56
N LEU A 93 4.89 21.66 -1.80
CA LEU A 93 3.49 22.06 -1.97
C LEU A 93 2.93 22.70 -0.69
N ASP A 94 3.23 22.15 0.49
CA ASP A 94 2.77 22.70 1.77
C ASP A 94 3.25 24.16 1.97
N VAL A 95 4.51 24.43 1.59
CA VAL A 95 5.08 25.79 1.63
C VAL A 95 4.37 26.72 0.66
N HIS A 96 4.10 26.25 -0.56
CA HIS A 96 3.40 27.04 -1.57
C HIS A 96 1.94 27.31 -1.18
N GLU A 97 1.25 26.33 -0.60
CA GLU A 97 -0.13 26.48 -0.14
C GLU A 97 -0.23 27.52 0.97
N ALA A 98 0.68 27.46 1.97
CA ALA A 98 0.77 28.48 3.02
C ALA A 98 1.07 29.89 2.45
N ALA A 99 1.96 29.99 1.47
CA ALA A 99 2.29 31.25 0.82
C ALA A 99 1.08 31.82 0.03
N ILE A 100 0.37 30.97 -0.72
CA ILE A 100 -0.83 31.36 -1.48
C ILE A 100 -1.92 31.87 -0.54
N VAL A 101 -2.20 31.15 0.55
CA VAL A 101 -3.19 31.56 1.56
C VAL A 101 -2.81 32.92 2.17
N GLY A 102 -1.54 33.12 2.52
CA GLY A 102 -1.05 34.39 3.07
C GLY A 102 -1.16 35.56 2.09
N ILE A 103 -0.91 35.32 0.80
CA ILE A 103 -1.10 36.33 -0.26
C ILE A 103 -2.59 36.66 -0.40
N LEU A 104 -3.47 35.65 -0.46
CA LEU A 104 -4.91 35.84 -0.59
C LEU A 104 -5.50 36.62 0.59
N GLN A 105 -5.07 36.35 1.83
CA GLN A 105 -5.48 37.14 3.00
C GLN A 105 -5.11 38.62 2.86
N ARG A 106 -3.89 38.91 2.44
CA ARG A 106 -3.45 40.30 2.21
C ARG A 106 -4.26 41.00 1.12
N VAL A 107 -4.65 40.29 0.06
CA VAL A 107 -5.52 40.84 -0.99
C VAL A 107 -6.92 41.10 -0.44
N MET A 108 -7.49 40.19 0.35
CA MET A 108 -8.80 40.38 0.99
C MET A 108 -8.83 41.56 1.96
N ASP A 109 -7.76 41.77 2.75
CA ASP A 109 -7.64 42.89 3.68
C ASP A 109 -7.67 44.26 2.96
N VAL A 110 -7.18 44.32 1.72
CA VAL A 110 -7.17 45.54 0.89
C VAL A 110 -8.53 45.78 0.23
N ILE A 111 -9.24 44.73 -0.18
CA ILE A 111 -10.52 44.82 -0.89
C ILE A 111 -11.69 45.08 0.08
N ALA A 112 -11.63 44.53 1.30
CA ALA A 112 -12.65 44.70 2.34
C ALA A 112 -12.01 45.17 3.65
N PRO A 113 -11.68 46.47 3.79
CA PRO A 113 -11.14 46.99 5.04
C PRO A 113 -12.10 46.68 6.19
N ARG A 114 -11.54 46.21 7.31
CA ARG A 114 -12.30 45.91 8.53
C ARG A 114 -13.27 47.06 8.83
N PRO A 115 -14.58 46.81 9.01
CA PRO A 115 -15.51 47.87 9.37
C PRO A 115 -15.00 48.52 10.67
N LEU A 116 -14.80 49.84 10.64
CA LEU A 116 -14.44 50.59 11.83
C LEU A 116 -15.51 50.29 12.90
N PRO A 117 -15.14 50.06 14.17
CA PRO A 117 -16.13 49.95 15.23
C PRO A 117 -17.01 51.20 15.16
N GLU A 118 -18.33 51.01 15.11
CA GLU A 118 -19.26 52.15 15.09
C GLU A 118 -18.89 53.04 16.28
N PRO A 119 -18.61 54.35 16.07
CA PRO A 119 -18.26 55.22 17.17
C PRO A 119 -19.41 55.18 18.18
N GLU A 120 -19.09 54.98 19.46
CA GLU A 120 -20.08 55.11 20.53
C GLU A 120 -20.73 56.48 20.36
N ARG A 121 -22.01 56.48 19.96
CA ARG A 121 -22.74 57.73 19.77
C ARG A 121 -22.81 58.39 21.14
N ASP A 122 -22.21 59.57 21.27
CA ASP A 122 -22.44 60.42 22.42
C ASP A 122 -23.96 60.55 22.57
N LYS A 123 -24.48 60.09 23.70
CA LYS A 123 -25.90 60.23 24.03
C LYS A 123 -26.16 61.73 24.19
N ILE A 124 -26.63 62.38 23.14
CA ILE A 124 -27.03 63.79 23.20
C ILE A 124 -28.34 63.85 23.99
N GLY A 125 -28.24 64.22 25.27
CA GLY A 125 -29.37 64.41 26.18
C GLY A 125 -28.90 64.82 27.59
N PHE A 126 -29.77 65.47 28.35
CA PHE A 126 -29.49 65.86 29.73
C PHE A 126 -29.45 64.62 30.65
N HIS A 127 -28.25 64.11 30.93
CA HIS A 127 -28.05 63.12 31.98
C HIS A 127 -27.81 63.85 33.31
N VAL A 128 -28.83 63.90 34.17
CA VAL A 128 -28.64 64.23 35.58
C VAL A 128 -27.88 63.07 36.21
N ARG A 129 -26.59 63.27 36.53
CA ARG A 129 -25.84 62.36 37.42
C ARG A 129 -26.33 62.61 38.85
N GLU A 130 -27.34 61.86 39.29
CA GLU A 130 -27.60 61.78 40.72
C GLU A 130 -26.57 60.82 41.37
N PRO A 131 -25.84 61.25 42.42
CA PRO A 131 -25.06 60.33 43.22
C PRO A 131 -26.02 59.40 43.97
N GLY A 132 -25.94 58.10 43.67
CA GLY A 132 -26.85 57.10 44.20
C GLY A 132 -26.78 57.00 45.73
N GLU A 133 -27.81 57.51 46.42
CA GLU A 133 -28.08 57.13 47.80
C GLU A 133 -28.79 55.77 47.83
N ARG A 134 -28.25 54.86 48.63
CA ARG A 134 -28.80 53.51 48.84
C ARG A 134 -30.02 53.61 49.77
N TYR A 135 -31.22 53.74 49.21
CA TYR A 135 -32.44 53.49 49.97
C TYR A 135 -32.63 51.98 50.19
N GLY A 136 -32.24 51.51 51.37
CA GLY A 136 -32.46 50.13 51.82
C GLY A 136 -33.89 49.94 52.31
N ILE A 137 -34.64 49.03 51.68
CA ILE A 137 -35.96 48.62 52.16
C ILE A 137 -35.77 47.53 53.23
N HIS A 138 -36.07 47.87 54.48
CA HIS A 138 -36.13 46.92 55.59
C HIS A 138 -37.31 45.95 55.41
N ARG A 139 -37.05 44.69 55.05
CA ARG A 139 -38.06 43.64 55.07
C ARG A 139 -38.12 42.99 56.46
N ARG A 140 -39.17 43.31 57.20
CA ARG A 140 -39.48 42.81 58.55
C ARG A 140 -39.71 41.30 58.53
N ARG A 141 -38.91 40.57 59.30
CA ARG A 141 -39.06 39.14 59.60
C ARG A 141 -40.29 38.95 60.50
N LYS A 142 -41.23 38.06 60.15
CA LYS A 142 -42.20 37.51 61.10
C LYS A 142 -41.98 36.02 61.27
N LEU A 143 -41.92 35.63 62.54
CA LEU A 143 -41.82 34.27 63.07
C LEU A 143 -43.17 33.53 63.02
N ASN A 144 -43.03 32.22 63.24
CA ASN A 144 -44.02 31.14 63.45
C ASN A 144 -44.47 30.42 62.18
#